data_AF-A0A5C5XH09-F1
#
_entry.id   AF-A0A5C5XH09-F1
#
_cell.length_a   1.000
_cell.length_b   1.000
_cell.length_c   1.000
_cell.angle_alpha   90.00
_cell.angle_beta   90.00
_cell.angle_gamma   90.00
#
_symmetry.space_group_name_H-M   'P 1'
#
loop_
_entity.id
_entity.type
_entity.pdbx_description
1 polymer ?
#
loop_
_entity_poly.entity_id
_entity_poly.type
_entity_poly.pdbx_seq_one_letter_code
_entity_poly.pdbx_strand_id
1 'polypeptide(L)'
;MSRASKNNATKATAKPRLGVAERLEKETATRAYRKVMAGESVTAEERSALKRYEKQQEEERRWQYYESIPQKHWREMSGRQTKVLHEQAEKYGIPFGEKTINLSRVVRSLHDFLAANARRLSEDDDLLDAAISSPALERYREERAILAKLDRLEREGQLIPRDEIRLGLGQIAAILRTAGEMLQRQFGNDAVEILNDGLEEAERCISKICDRDAPSCDEDQSS
;
A
#
# COMPACT_ATOMS: atom_id res chain seq x y z
N MET A 1 -12.02 0.02 -51.49
CA MET A 1 -11.75 -1.42 -51.68
C MET A 1 -10.42 -1.76 -51.03
N SER A 2 -10.41 -2.78 -50.16
CA SER A 2 -9.31 -3.70 -49.77
C SER A 2 -7.86 -3.20 -49.63
N ARG A 3 -7.02 -3.67 -48.71
CA ARG A 3 -7.06 -4.55 -47.53
C ARG A 3 -5.60 -4.48 -47.04
N ALA A 4 -5.33 -4.30 -45.75
CA ALA A 4 -4.07 -4.73 -45.16
C ALA A 4 -4.23 -4.96 -43.65
N SER A 5 -4.99 -5.99 -43.31
CA SER A 5 -5.02 -6.58 -41.98
C SER A 5 -3.65 -7.24 -41.72
N LYS A 6 -2.83 -6.64 -40.85
CA LYS A 6 -1.60 -7.28 -40.35
C LYS A 6 -2.01 -8.39 -39.37
N ASN A 7 -2.05 -9.61 -39.89
CA ASN A 7 -2.23 -10.83 -39.11
C ASN A 7 -1.03 -11.03 -38.17
N ASN A 8 -1.24 -10.80 -36.87
CA ASN A 8 -0.29 -11.19 -35.84
C ASN A 8 -0.45 -12.70 -35.63
N ALA A 9 0.41 -13.48 -36.30
CA ALA A 9 0.45 -14.92 -36.17
C ALA A 9 0.86 -15.30 -34.74
N THR A 10 -0.06 -15.92 -34.02
CA THR A 10 0.16 -16.64 -32.77
C THR A 10 1.26 -17.69 -32.98
N LYS A 11 2.45 -17.45 -32.41
CA LYS A 11 3.50 -18.48 -32.28
C LYS A 11 2.96 -19.59 -31.39
N ALA A 12 2.45 -20.65 -32.02
CA ALA A 12 2.21 -21.92 -31.35
C ALA A 12 3.55 -22.46 -30.84
N THR A 13 3.71 -22.48 -29.51
CA THR A 13 4.82 -23.12 -28.83
C THR A 13 4.77 -24.62 -29.09
N ALA A 14 5.60 -25.07 -30.04
CA ALA A 14 5.80 -26.49 -30.31
C ALA A 14 6.32 -27.18 -29.03
N LYS A 15 5.64 -28.25 -28.59
CA LYS A 15 6.10 -29.11 -27.49
C LYS A 15 7.55 -29.54 -27.76
N PRO A 16 8.47 -29.41 -26.79
CA PRO A 16 9.85 -29.84 -26.96
C PRO A 16 9.88 -31.34 -27.29
N ARG A 17 10.62 -31.72 -28.34
CA ARG A 17 10.86 -33.12 -28.68
C ARG A 17 11.75 -33.70 -27.56
N LEU A 18 11.17 -34.54 -26.69
CA LEU A 18 11.89 -35.24 -25.62
C LEU A 18 13.19 -35.85 -26.18
N GLY A 19 14.31 -35.59 -25.51
CA GLY A 19 15.64 -36.04 -25.90
C GLY A 19 15.70 -37.58 -25.93
N VAL A 20 16.60 -38.14 -26.75
CA VAL A 20 16.73 -39.61 -26.90
C VAL A 20 16.97 -40.30 -25.55
N ALA A 21 17.74 -39.67 -24.65
CA ALA A 21 18.00 -40.15 -23.29
C ALA A 21 16.72 -40.23 -22.44
N GLU A 22 15.87 -39.20 -22.49
CA GLU A 22 14.63 -39.13 -21.71
C GLU A 22 13.60 -40.17 -22.17
N ARG A 23 13.59 -40.52 -23.45
CA ARG A 23 12.76 -41.61 -23.99
C ARG A 23 13.23 -42.97 -23.49
N LEU A 24 14.54 -43.23 -23.52
CA LEU A 24 15.13 -44.47 -23.00
C LEU A 24 14.89 -44.61 -21.49
N GLU A 25 14.99 -43.52 -20.72
CA GLU A 25 14.68 -43.51 -19.29
C GLU A 25 13.19 -43.75 -19.00
N LYS A 26 12.29 -43.21 -19.83
CA LYS A 26 10.85 -43.51 -19.74
C LYS A 26 10.54 -44.98 -20.05
N GLU A 27 11.21 -45.56 -21.03
CA GLU A 27 11.06 -46.98 -21.38
C GLU A 27 11.58 -47.91 -20.27
N THR A 28 12.72 -47.58 -19.65
CA THR A 28 13.24 -48.36 -18.50
C THR A 28 12.36 -48.20 -17.26
N ALA A 29 11.87 -46.99 -16.97
CA ALA A 29 10.95 -46.76 -15.84
C ALA A 29 9.60 -47.48 -16.02
N THR A 30 9.04 -47.50 -17.24
CA THR A 30 7.78 -48.22 -17.51
C THR A 30 7.94 -49.74 -17.45
N ARG A 31 9.09 -50.28 -17.86
CA ARG A 31 9.43 -51.71 -17.66
C ARG A 31 9.61 -52.04 -16.18
N ALA A 32 10.31 -51.19 -15.42
CA ALA A 32 10.46 -51.33 -13.97
C ALA A 32 9.10 -51.32 -13.26
N TYR A 33 8.21 -50.39 -13.63
CA TYR A 33 6.86 -50.30 -13.07
C TYR A 33 6.02 -51.55 -13.36
N ARG A 34 6.10 -52.12 -14.57
CA ARG A 34 5.42 -53.38 -14.91
C ARG A 34 5.93 -54.56 -14.07
N LYS A 35 7.25 -54.64 -13.82
CA LYS A 35 7.84 -55.66 -12.94
C LYS A 35 7.37 -55.52 -11.49
N VAL A 36 7.29 -54.29 -10.97
CA VAL A 36 6.71 -54.02 -9.63
C VAL A 36 5.26 -54.51 -9.55
N MET A 37 4.44 -54.16 -10.54
CA MET A 37 3.02 -54.55 -10.56
C MET A 37 2.82 -56.07 -10.74
N ALA A 38 3.78 -56.75 -11.38
CA ALA A 38 3.81 -58.21 -11.52
C ALA A 38 4.39 -58.94 -10.29
N GLY A 39 4.89 -58.20 -9.28
CA GLY A 39 5.50 -58.77 -8.07
C GLY A 39 6.93 -59.30 -8.26
N GLU A 40 7.61 -58.95 -9.36
CA GLU A 40 8.98 -59.38 -9.66
C GLU A 40 10.05 -58.50 -8.98
N SER A 41 11.24 -59.05 -8.76
CA SER A 41 12.36 -58.33 -8.15
C SER A 41 12.98 -57.31 -9.13
N VAL A 42 12.83 -56.03 -8.79
CA VAL A 42 13.38 -54.92 -9.58
C VAL A 42 14.87 -54.73 -9.27
N THR A 43 15.68 -54.55 -10.31
CA THR A 43 17.13 -54.31 -10.20
C THR A 43 17.44 -52.91 -9.61
N ALA A 44 18.65 -52.71 -9.08
CA ALA A 44 19.04 -51.44 -8.44
C ALA A 44 18.98 -50.25 -9.43
N GLU A 45 19.39 -50.47 -10.68
CA GLU A 45 19.33 -49.45 -11.73
C GLU A 45 17.88 -49.09 -12.08
N GLU A 46 16.99 -50.08 -12.23
CA GLU A 46 15.56 -49.90 -12.49
C GLU A 46 14.84 -49.17 -11.34
N ARG A 47 15.19 -49.44 -10.07
CA ARG A 47 14.66 -48.69 -8.91
C ARG A 47 15.08 -47.23 -8.93
N SER A 48 16.33 -46.95 -9.28
CA SER A 48 16.85 -45.58 -9.36
C SER A 48 16.20 -44.79 -10.51
N ALA A 49 15.95 -45.45 -11.65
CA ALA A 49 15.25 -44.88 -12.79
C ALA A 49 13.78 -44.59 -12.45
N LEU A 50 13.10 -45.53 -11.78
CA LEU A 50 11.72 -45.36 -11.32
C LEU A 50 11.59 -44.18 -10.34
N LYS A 51 12.50 -44.06 -9.36
CA LYS A 51 12.51 -42.93 -8.42
C LYS A 51 12.73 -41.58 -9.10
N ARG A 52 13.61 -41.52 -10.10
CA ARG A 52 13.85 -40.30 -10.90
C ARG A 52 12.62 -39.93 -11.72
N TYR A 53 12.00 -40.91 -12.37
CA TYR A 53 10.77 -40.72 -13.13
C TYR A 53 9.61 -40.28 -12.25
N GLU A 54 9.43 -40.87 -11.07
CA GLU A 54 8.40 -40.45 -10.10
C GLU A 54 8.60 -39.00 -9.66
N LYS A 55 9.86 -38.61 -9.35
CA LYS A 55 10.19 -37.22 -8.99
C LYS A 55 9.87 -36.25 -10.12
N GLN A 56 10.20 -36.59 -11.36
CA GLN A 56 9.88 -35.77 -12.54
C GLN A 56 8.36 -35.66 -12.74
N GLN A 57 7.63 -36.76 -12.62
CA GLN A 57 6.17 -36.78 -12.74
C GLN A 57 5.47 -36.02 -11.60
N GLU A 58 6.03 -36.01 -10.40
CA GLU A 58 5.56 -35.16 -9.31
C GLU A 58 5.80 -33.69 -9.61
N GLU A 59 6.99 -33.33 -10.10
CA GLU A 59 7.32 -31.96 -10.47
C GLU A 59 6.42 -31.44 -11.59
N GLU A 60 6.20 -32.24 -12.64
CA GLU A 60 5.25 -31.91 -13.70
C GLU A 60 3.83 -31.72 -13.17
N ARG A 61 3.36 -32.60 -12.27
CA ARG A 61 2.04 -32.47 -11.63
C ARG A 61 1.94 -31.21 -10.75
N ARG A 62 3.02 -30.84 -10.05
CA ARG A 62 3.07 -29.58 -9.28
C ARG A 62 2.97 -28.38 -10.20
N TRP A 63 3.70 -28.38 -11.32
CA TRP A 63 3.61 -27.31 -12.32
C TRP A 63 2.22 -27.18 -12.92
N GLN A 64 1.59 -28.30 -13.28
CA GLN A 64 0.19 -28.31 -13.73
C GLN A 64 -0.75 -27.71 -12.68
N TYR A 65 -0.56 -28.06 -11.41
CA TYR A 65 -1.34 -27.48 -10.31
C TYR A 65 -1.13 -25.96 -10.19
N TYR A 66 0.10 -25.47 -10.32
CA TYR A 66 0.40 -24.03 -10.29
C TYR A 66 -0.18 -23.25 -11.48
N GLU A 67 -0.37 -23.90 -12.62
CA GLU A 67 -1.00 -23.27 -13.79
C GLU A 67 -2.52 -23.15 -13.68
N SER A 68 -3.16 -23.98 -12.85
CA SER A 68 -4.62 -24.08 -12.76
C SER A 68 -5.15 -23.91 -11.33
N ILE A 69 -4.59 -22.98 -10.56
CA ILE A 69 -5.01 -22.77 -9.16
C ILE A 69 -6.44 -22.19 -9.14
N PRO A 70 -7.40 -22.83 -8.45
CA PRO A 70 -8.74 -22.25 -8.32
C PRO A 70 -8.70 -20.93 -7.53
N GLN A 71 -9.51 -19.95 -7.93
CA GLN A 71 -9.60 -18.66 -7.22
C GLN A 71 -9.92 -18.82 -5.72
N LYS A 72 -10.67 -19.85 -5.33
CA LYS A 72 -10.93 -20.15 -3.92
C LYS A 72 -9.64 -20.37 -3.13
N HIS A 73 -8.76 -21.23 -3.61
CA HIS A 73 -7.50 -21.56 -2.91
C HIS A 73 -6.56 -20.35 -2.89
N TRP A 74 -6.54 -19.57 -3.96
CA TRP A 74 -5.78 -18.33 -3.98
C TRP A 74 -6.24 -17.32 -2.94
N ARG A 75 -7.56 -17.14 -2.78
CA ARG A 75 -8.11 -16.22 -1.76
C ARG A 75 -7.68 -16.63 -0.35
N GLU A 76 -7.77 -17.92 -0.05
CA GLU A 76 -7.30 -18.49 1.23
C GLU A 76 -5.80 -18.24 1.44
N MET A 77 -4.96 -18.42 0.40
CA MET A 77 -3.51 -18.18 0.48
C MET A 77 -3.15 -16.69 0.58
N SER A 78 -3.87 -15.81 -0.12
CA SER A 78 -3.56 -14.38 -0.19
C SER A 78 -3.94 -13.60 1.07
N GLY A 79 -4.90 -14.09 1.85
CA GLY A 79 -5.43 -13.39 3.04
C GLY A 79 -6.09 -12.04 2.75
N ARG A 80 -6.32 -11.71 1.47
CA ARG A 80 -6.87 -10.42 1.03
C ARG A 80 -8.30 -10.56 0.54
N GLN A 81 -9.06 -9.48 0.62
CA GLN A 81 -10.43 -9.43 0.14
C GLN A 81 -10.47 -9.53 -1.40
N THR A 82 -11.33 -10.40 -1.92
CA THR A 82 -11.50 -10.67 -3.36
C THR A 82 -11.68 -9.40 -4.20
N LYS A 83 -12.44 -8.43 -3.67
CA LYS A 83 -12.74 -7.16 -4.34
C LYS A 83 -11.47 -6.36 -4.63
N VAL A 84 -10.58 -6.21 -3.64
CA VAL A 84 -9.32 -5.47 -3.77
C VAL A 84 -8.40 -6.13 -4.80
N LEU A 85 -8.34 -7.47 -4.81
CA LEU A 85 -7.52 -8.20 -5.78
C LEU A 85 -8.04 -8.02 -7.21
N HIS A 86 -9.35 -8.00 -7.43
CA HIS A 86 -9.92 -7.74 -8.75
C HIS A 86 -9.69 -6.29 -9.20
N GLU A 87 -9.91 -5.31 -8.33
CA GLU A 87 -9.66 -3.90 -8.63
C GLU A 87 -8.18 -3.66 -8.99
N GLN A 88 -7.26 -4.25 -8.23
CA GLN A 88 -5.82 -4.18 -8.53
C GLN A 88 -5.47 -4.91 -9.84
N ALA A 89 -6.09 -6.05 -10.09
CA ALA A 89 -5.85 -6.79 -11.32
C ALA A 89 -6.32 -6.05 -12.57
N GLU A 90 -7.49 -5.41 -12.50
CA GLU A 90 -7.99 -4.56 -13.58
C GLU A 90 -7.11 -3.32 -13.76
N LYS A 91 -6.72 -2.67 -12.66
CA LYS A 91 -5.90 -1.45 -12.70
C LYS A 91 -4.50 -1.68 -13.27
N TYR A 92 -3.87 -2.80 -12.93
CA TYR A 92 -2.47 -3.09 -13.30
C TYR A 92 -2.33 -4.15 -14.39
N GLY A 93 -3.44 -4.63 -14.96
CA GLY A 93 -3.43 -5.64 -16.02
C GLY A 93 -2.89 -7.00 -15.56
N ILE A 94 -3.04 -7.34 -14.26
CA ILE A 94 -2.60 -8.62 -13.72
C ILE A 94 -3.60 -9.70 -14.18
N PRO A 95 -3.14 -10.84 -14.74
CA PRO A 95 -4.00 -11.89 -15.27
C PRO A 95 -4.67 -12.71 -14.14
N PHE A 96 -5.62 -12.08 -13.46
CA PHE A 96 -6.29 -12.59 -12.26
C PHE A 96 -7.80 -12.80 -12.43
N GLY A 97 -8.39 -12.30 -13.53
CA GLY A 97 -9.84 -12.34 -13.77
C GLY A 97 -10.41 -13.70 -14.20
N GLU A 98 -9.56 -14.69 -14.48
CA GLU A 98 -9.99 -16.02 -14.95
C GLU A 98 -10.43 -16.92 -13.79
N LYS A 99 -11.33 -17.88 -14.06
CA LYS A 99 -11.84 -18.86 -13.08
C LYS A 99 -10.73 -19.67 -12.40
N THR A 100 -9.64 -19.90 -13.12
CA THR A 100 -8.40 -20.53 -12.66
C THR A 100 -7.25 -19.57 -12.89
N ILE A 101 -6.40 -19.41 -11.89
CA ILE A 101 -5.27 -18.50 -11.91
C ILE A 101 -4.02 -19.28 -12.31
N ASN A 102 -3.33 -18.78 -13.33
CA ASN A 102 -2.00 -19.28 -13.68
C ASN A 102 -0.94 -18.51 -12.89
N LEU A 103 -0.35 -19.16 -11.89
CA LEU A 103 0.62 -18.54 -10.98
C LEU A 103 1.82 -17.96 -11.72
N SER A 104 2.35 -18.68 -12.71
CA SER A 104 3.54 -18.25 -13.45
C SER A 104 3.30 -16.95 -14.21
N ARG A 105 2.09 -16.75 -14.76
CA ARG A 105 1.71 -15.53 -15.46
C ARG A 105 1.53 -14.37 -14.48
N VAL A 106 0.89 -14.61 -13.34
CA VAL A 106 0.72 -13.59 -12.30
C VAL A 106 2.08 -13.13 -11.77
N VAL A 107 2.96 -14.07 -11.40
CA VAL A 107 4.31 -13.76 -10.90
C VAL A 107 5.13 -13.00 -11.95
N ARG A 108 5.07 -13.41 -13.23
CA ARG A 108 5.73 -12.67 -14.31
C ARG A 108 5.20 -11.24 -14.42
N SER A 109 3.88 -11.06 -14.46
CA SER A 109 3.28 -9.73 -14.52
C SER A 109 3.62 -8.86 -13.31
N LEU A 110 3.76 -9.46 -12.13
CA LEU A 110 4.22 -8.75 -10.92
C LEU A 110 5.67 -8.30 -11.06
N HIS A 111 6.57 -9.16 -11.55
CA HIS A 111 7.95 -8.79 -11.80
C HIS A 111 8.09 -7.73 -12.88
N ASP A 112 7.30 -7.82 -13.95
CA ASP A 112 7.26 -6.81 -15.01
C ASP A 112 6.75 -5.47 -14.46
N PHE A 113 5.72 -5.51 -13.60
CA PHE A 113 5.21 -4.33 -12.89
C PHE A 113 6.26 -3.72 -11.96
N LEU A 114 6.93 -4.53 -11.15
CA LEU A 114 7.98 -4.06 -10.24
C LEU A 114 9.16 -3.49 -11.01
N ALA A 115 9.58 -4.12 -12.11
CA ALA A 115 10.65 -3.60 -12.96
C ALA A 115 10.26 -2.27 -13.62
N ALA A 116 9.03 -2.16 -14.13
CA ALA A 116 8.52 -0.94 -14.74
C ALA A 116 8.36 0.22 -13.74
N ASN A 117 8.05 -0.08 -12.49
CA ASN A 117 7.83 0.91 -11.43
C ASN A 117 9.01 1.00 -10.45
N ALA A 118 10.13 0.34 -10.72
CA ALA A 118 11.26 0.23 -9.81
C ALA A 118 11.76 1.61 -9.35
N ARG A 119 11.88 2.56 -10.28
CA ARG A 119 12.30 3.94 -9.96
C ARG A 119 11.34 4.66 -9.03
N ARG A 120 10.05 4.52 -9.27
CA ARG A 120 9.02 5.20 -8.48
C ARG A 120 8.87 4.59 -7.09
N LEU A 121 9.09 3.27 -6.98
CA LEU A 121 9.10 2.55 -5.72
C LEU A 121 10.40 2.75 -4.93
N SER A 122 11.52 3.05 -5.60
CA SER A 122 12.79 3.39 -4.94
C SER A 122 12.86 4.87 -4.53
N GLU A 123 12.20 5.78 -5.25
CA GLU A 123 12.18 7.22 -4.96
C GLU A 123 11.61 7.57 -3.57
N ASP A 124 10.69 6.78 -3.03
CA ASP A 124 10.11 7.03 -1.69
C ASP A 124 11.10 6.74 -0.53
N ASP A 125 12.12 5.88 -0.74
CA ASP A 125 13.17 5.56 0.24
C ASP A 125 14.50 6.28 -0.08
N ASP A 126 14.92 6.33 -1.35
CA ASP A 126 16.23 6.90 -1.75
C ASP A 126 16.31 8.42 -1.54
N LEU A 127 15.20 9.17 -1.56
CA LEU A 127 15.25 10.63 -1.36
C LEU A 127 15.61 11.02 0.09
N LEU A 128 15.29 10.14 1.04
CA LEU A 128 15.58 10.32 2.46
C LEU A 128 17.01 9.87 2.80
N ASP A 129 17.51 8.81 2.15
CA ASP A 129 18.83 8.23 2.40
C ASP A 129 19.95 8.68 1.45
N ALA A 130 19.64 9.44 0.39
CA ALA A 130 20.66 9.98 -0.51
C ALA A 130 21.59 10.97 0.22
N ALA A 131 22.89 10.67 0.20
CA ALA A 131 23.98 11.48 0.74
C ALA A 131 24.26 12.78 -0.07
N ILE A 132 23.50 13.05 -1.14
CA ILE A 132 23.67 14.23 -1.98
C ILE A 132 22.72 15.32 -1.48
N SER A 133 23.26 16.30 -0.75
CA SER A 133 22.54 17.50 -0.32
C SER A 133 22.34 18.46 -1.50
N SER A 134 21.13 18.46 -2.05
CA SER A 134 20.66 19.55 -2.89
C SER A 134 19.92 20.58 -2.02
N PRO A 135 20.11 21.90 -2.20
CA PRO A 135 19.41 22.93 -1.43
C PRO A 135 17.88 22.83 -1.47
N ALA A 136 17.31 22.23 -2.53
CA ALA A 136 15.88 21.96 -2.63
C ALA A 136 15.44 20.77 -1.76
N LEU A 137 16.33 19.79 -1.58
CA LEU A 137 16.09 18.59 -0.77
C LEU A 137 16.20 18.90 0.73
N GLU A 138 17.09 19.82 1.11
CA GLU A 138 17.21 20.31 2.48
C GLU A 138 15.94 21.03 2.94
N ARG A 139 15.42 21.97 2.14
CA ARG A 139 14.13 22.63 2.44
C ARG A 139 12.98 21.64 2.58
N TYR A 140 12.93 20.63 1.72
CA TYR A 140 11.91 19.58 1.82
C TYR A 140 12.04 18.75 3.11
N ARG A 141 13.27 18.45 3.55
CA ARG A 141 13.53 17.76 4.82
C ARG A 141 13.14 18.63 6.03
N GLU A 142 13.44 19.93 5.97
CA GLU A 142 13.05 20.90 7.00
C GLU A 142 11.53 21.03 7.11
N GLU A 143 10.83 21.22 5.99
CA GLU A 143 9.37 21.31 5.96
C GLU A 143 8.72 20.03 6.52
N ARG A 144 9.23 18.86 6.16
CA ARG A 144 8.74 17.58 6.67
C ARG A 144 9.05 17.38 8.16
N ALA A 145 10.20 17.85 8.64
CA ALA A 145 10.54 17.85 10.06
C ALA A 145 9.62 18.77 10.87
N ILE A 146 9.26 19.94 10.32
CA ILE A 146 8.30 20.87 10.92
C ILE A 146 6.92 20.20 11.02
N LEU A 147 6.44 19.55 9.95
CA LEU A 147 5.18 18.82 9.97
C LEU A 147 5.18 17.70 11.02
N ALA A 148 6.24 16.90 11.07
CA ALA A 148 6.36 15.83 12.07
C ALA A 148 6.41 16.38 13.51
N LYS A 149 6.99 17.57 13.71
CA LYS A 149 6.98 18.27 15.01
C LYS A 149 5.58 18.75 15.37
N LEU A 150 4.82 19.33 14.43
CA LEU A 150 3.43 19.74 14.65
C LEU A 150 2.54 18.56 15.01
N ASP A 151 2.64 17.45 14.27
CA ASP A 151 1.91 16.20 14.57
C ASP A 151 2.22 15.66 15.97
N ARG A 152 3.49 15.74 16.39
CA ARG A 152 3.90 15.34 17.73
C ARG A 152 3.26 16.25 18.79
N LEU A 153 3.31 17.56 18.59
CA LEU A 153 2.75 18.53 19.53
C LEU A 153 1.22 18.43 19.62
N GLU A 154 0.54 18.07 18.53
CA GLU A 154 -0.89 17.75 18.53
C GLU A 154 -1.17 16.51 19.39
N ARG A 155 -0.41 15.42 19.22
CA ARG A 155 -0.57 14.19 20.04
C ARG A 155 -0.23 14.40 21.51
N GLU A 156 0.71 15.27 21.81
CA GLU A 156 1.07 15.66 23.17
C GLU A 156 0.03 16.62 23.79
N GLY A 157 -1.00 17.04 23.03
CA GLY A 157 -2.08 17.90 23.50
C GLY A 157 -1.66 19.36 23.72
N GLN A 158 -0.54 19.77 23.13
CA GLN A 158 -0.01 21.14 23.24
C GLN A 158 -0.61 22.07 22.18
N LEU A 159 -1.18 21.53 21.11
CA LEU A 159 -1.87 22.28 20.07
C LEU A 159 -3.36 22.02 20.14
N ILE A 160 -4.15 23.08 19.99
CA ILE A 160 -5.60 23.02 19.92
C ILE A 160 -6.04 23.41 18.50
N PRO A 161 -6.93 22.63 17.85
CA PRO A 161 -7.46 22.98 16.54
C PRO A 161 -8.17 24.33 16.57
N ARG A 162 -7.79 25.23 15.65
CA ARG A 162 -8.34 26.58 15.56
C ARG A 162 -9.86 26.59 15.38
N ASP A 163 -10.39 25.64 14.62
CA ASP A 163 -11.83 25.56 14.34
C ASP A 163 -12.66 25.19 15.58
N GLU A 164 -12.10 24.34 16.46
CA GLU A 164 -12.74 24.00 17.73
C GLU A 164 -12.77 25.21 18.68
N ILE A 165 -11.68 25.95 18.78
CA ILE A 165 -11.62 27.21 19.55
C ILE A 165 -12.64 28.21 18.99
N ARG A 166 -12.69 28.39 17.67
CA ARG A 166 -13.63 29.33 17.03
C ARG A 166 -15.08 28.96 17.33
N LEU A 167 -15.42 27.67 17.26
CA LEU A 167 -16.76 27.20 17.58
C LEU A 167 -17.11 27.43 19.05
N GLY A 168 -16.21 27.05 19.96
CA GLY A 168 -16.41 27.21 21.40
C GLY A 168 -16.56 28.69 21.81
N LEU A 169 -15.68 29.56 21.32
CA LEU A 169 -15.78 31.00 21.57
C LEU A 169 -17.06 31.61 20.98
N GLY A 170 -17.51 31.13 19.82
CA GLY A 170 -18.79 31.55 19.23
C GLY A 170 -19.99 31.21 20.11
N GLN A 171 -20.00 30.02 20.71
CA GLN A 171 -21.04 29.61 21.66
C GLN A 171 -21.01 30.45 22.93
N ILE A 172 -19.83 30.69 23.49
CA ILE A 172 -19.65 31.55 24.67
C ILE A 172 -20.16 32.96 24.38
N ALA A 173 -19.80 33.54 23.23
CA ALA A 173 -20.27 34.87 22.83
C ALA A 173 -21.79 34.95 22.71
N ALA A 174 -22.46 33.91 22.20
CA ALA A 174 -23.92 33.86 22.12
C ALA A 174 -24.57 33.82 23.51
N ILE A 175 -24.02 33.06 24.45
CA ILE A 175 -24.49 32.99 25.84
C ILE A 175 -24.33 34.35 26.51
N LEU A 176 -23.15 34.98 26.38
CA LEU A 176 -22.86 36.29 26.97
C LEU A 176 -23.78 37.39 26.41
N ARG A 177 -24.02 37.40 25.09
CA ARG A 177 -24.98 38.33 24.48
C ARG A 177 -26.39 38.17 25.06
N THR A 178 -26.85 36.93 25.17
CA THR A 178 -28.18 36.63 25.73
C THR A 178 -28.28 37.08 27.18
N ALA A 179 -27.23 36.86 27.98
CA ALA A 179 -27.17 37.34 29.37
C ALA A 179 -27.18 38.87 29.45
N GLY A 180 -26.43 39.56 28.56
CA GLY A 180 -26.43 41.01 28.47
C GLY A 180 -27.80 41.60 28.14
N GLU A 181 -28.52 41.01 27.18
CA GLU A 181 -29.90 41.42 26.86
C GLU A 181 -30.85 41.23 28.04
N MET A 182 -30.69 40.14 28.80
CA MET A 182 -31.49 39.89 30.01
C MET A 182 -31.19 40.92 31.11
N LEU A 183 -29.92 41.23 31.35
CA LEU A 183 -29.50 42.25 32.32
C LEU A 183 -30.06 43.63 31.93
N GLN A 184 -29.99 43.99 30.65
CA GLN A 184 -30.54 45.26 30.16
C GLN A 184 -32.02 45.40 30.46
N ARG A 185 -32.79 44.32 30.21
CA ARG A 185 -34.25 44.33 30.42
C ARG A 185 -34.63 44.41 31.89
N GLN A 186 -33.86 43.78 32.77
CA GLN A 186 -34.20 43.70 34.20
C GLN A 186 -33.67 44.87 35.02
N PHE A 187 -32.48 45.37 34.70
CA PHE A 187 -31.74 46.32 35.53
C PHE A 187 -31.39 47.63 34.80
N GLY A 188 -31.75 47.76 33.53
CA GLY A 188 -31.48 48.96 32.74
C GLY A 188 -30.06 48.99 32.15
N ASN A 189 -29.66 50.16 31.66
CA ASN A 189 -28.43 50.30 30.87
C ASN A 189 -27.16 50.19 31.71
N ASP A 190 -27.19 50.70 32.95
CA ASP A 190 -26.05 50.72 33.88
C ASP A 190 -25.50 49.30 34.15
N ALA A 191 -26.38 48.30 34.22
CA ALA A 191 -25.98 46.90 34.42
C ALA A 191 -25.26 46.30 33.21
N VAL A 192 -25.59 46.76 32.00
CA VAL A 192 -24.94 46.31 30.75
C VAL A 192 -23.58 46.97 30.58
N GLU A 193 -23.44 48.24 30.98
CA GLU A 193 -22.16 48.95 30.95
C GLU A 193 -21.12 48.23 31.81
N ILE A 194 -21.49 47.81 33.02
CA ILE A 194 -20.60 47.00 33.90
C ILE A 194 -20.17 45.69 33.22
N LEU A 195 -21.08 45.01 32.51
CA LEU A 195 -20.75 43.79 31.78
C LEU A 195 -19.77 44.07 30.63
N ASN A 196 -20.00 45.13 29.86
CA ASN A 196 -19.14 45.50 28.73
C ASN A 196 -17.73 45.89 29.21
N ASP A 197 -17.62 46.69 30.28
CA ASP A 197 -16.33 47.04 30.88
C ASP A 197 -15.55 45.77 31.30
N GLY A 198 -16.26 44.79 31.87
CA GLY A 198 -15.67 43.49 32.22
C GLY A 198 -15.20 42.68 31.01
N LEU A 199 -15.94 42.73 29.89
CA LEU A 199 -15.56 42.07 28.64
C LEU A 199 -14.35 42.75 27.99
N GLU A 200 -14.27 44.08 28.01
CA GLU A 200 -13.11 44.82 27.52
C GLU A 200 -11.84 44.50 28.33
N GLU A 201 -11.95 44.40 29.65
CA GLU A 201 -10.80 44.01 30.48
C GLU A 201 -10.40 42.54 30.25
N ALA A 202 -11.37 41.65 30.03
CA ALA A 202 -11.10 40.28 29.63
C ALA A 202 -10.38 40.20 28.28
N GLU A 203 -10.78 41.00 27.30
CA GLU A 203 -10.09 41.11 26.00
C GLU A 203 -8.64 41.57 26.18
N ARG A 204 -8.38 42.62 26.99
CA ARG A 204 -7.01 43.07 27.28
C ARG A 204 -6.18 41.98 27.95
N CYS A 205 -6.75 41.21 28.87
CA CYS A 205 -6.06 40.10 29.52
C CYS A 205 -5.71 38.99 28.52
N ILE A 206 -6.65 38.62 27.65
CA ILE A 206 -6.43 37.59 26.62
C ILE A 206 -5.35 38.03 25.64
N SER A 207 -5.43 39.26 25.11
CA SER A 207 -4.43 39.80 24.18
C SER A 207 -3.03 39.80 24.80
N LYS A 208 -2.88 40.20 26.07
CA LYS A 208 -1.58 40.14 26.77
C LYS A 208 -1.02 38.72 26.89
N ILE A 209 -1.87 37.71 27.07
CA ILE A 209 -1.43 36.32 27.15
C ILE A 209 -1.03 35.82 25.77
N CYS A 210 -1.84 36.08 24.74
CA CYS A 210 -1.56 35.65 23.37
C CYS A 210 -0.34 36.35 22.75
N ASP A 211 -0.09 37.63 23.05
CA ASP A 211 1.04 38.39 22.52
C ASP A 211 2.36 38.03 23.22
N ARG A 212 2.31 37.52 24.45
CA ARG A 212 3.50 37.19 25.25
C ARG A 212 4.19 35.90 24.80
N ASP A 213 3.47 35.04 24.08
CA ASP A 213 3.95 33.74 23.61
C ASP A 213 4.20 33.69 22.10
N ALA A 214 4.19 34.82 21.39
CA ALA A 214 4.72 34.85 20.03
C ALA A 214 6.23 34.62 20.10
N PRO A 215 6.78 33.45 19.69
CA PRO A 215 8.21 33.34 19.54
C PRO A 215 8.62 34.41 18.53
N SER A 216 9.53 35.30 18.91
CA SER A 216 10.23 36.16 17.97
C SER A 216 10.85 35.23 16.92
N CYS A 217 10.24 35.16 15.74
CA CYS A 217 10.83 34.56 14.54
C CYS A 217 11.98 35.45 14.01
N ASP A 218 12.80 35.97 14.92
CA ASP A 218 13.95 36.79 14.61
C ASP A 218 15.16 35.87 14.44
N GLU A 219 15.48 35.67 13.17
CA GLU A 219 16.84 35.64 12.64
C GLU A 219 17.78 34.52 13.13
N ASP A 220 17.55 33.30 12.64
CA ASP A 220 18.66 32.46 12.17
C ASP A 220 19.03 32.87 10.72
N GLN A 221 19.43 34.14 10.56
CA GLN A 221 20.34 34.55 9.50
C GLN A 221 21.70 34.79 10.13
N SER A 222 22.43 33.72 10.43
CA SER A 222 23.83 33.85 10.82
C SER A 222 24.71 32.82 10.11
N SER A 223 25.47 33.37 9.14
CA SER A 223 26.79 32.98 8.62
C SER A 223 26.96 31.65 7.87
#